data_AF-A0A0B5FL46-F1
#
_entry.id   AF-A0A0B5FL46-F1
#
_cell.length_a   1.000
_cell.length_b   1.000
_cell.length_c   1.000
_cell.angle_alpha   90.00
_cell.angle_beta   90.00
_cell.angle_gamma   90.00
#
_symmetry.space_group_name_H-M   'P 1'
#
loop_
_entity.id
_entity.type
_entity.pdbx_description
1 polymer ?
#
loop_
_entity_poly.entity_id
_entity_poly.type
_entity_poly.pdbx_seq_one_letter_code
_entity_poly.pdbx_strand_id
1 'polypeptide(L)'
;MEPTKIPTKIDDPHQVLMWSADELVPMMVMITFGVMFERVLIFMLLGWAAVRVYRRYKNSRPDGFILHFFYWVGFLPDKGVTLVNPYKRRFLP
;
A
#
# COMPACT_ATOMS: atom_id res chain seq x y z
N MET A 1 -1.79 26.97 29.13
CA MET A 1 -1.01 26.33 28.05
C MET A 1 -1.91 26.28 26.83
N GLU A 2 -1.51 26.91 25.72
CA GLU A 2 -2.27 26.81 24.48
C GLU A 2 -2.20 25.36 23.96
N PRO A 3 -3.32 24.77 23.52
CA PRO A 3 -3.32 23.42 23.01
C PRO A 3 -2.52 23.35 21.70
N THR A 4 -1.46 22.54 21.69
CA THR A 4 -0.69 22.25 20.48
C THR A 4 -1.53 21.41 19.54
N LYS A 5 -1.76 21.91 18.31
CA LYS A 5 -2.40 21.13 17.25
C LYS A 5 -1.43 20.04 16.76
N ILE A 6 -1.71 18.80 17.12
CA ILE A 6 -0.99 17.64 16.59
C ILE A 6 -1.57 17.29 15.21
N PRO A 7 -0.76 17.23 14.14
CA PRO A 7 -1.24 16.84 12.82
C PRO A 7 -1.63 15.36 12.81
N THR A 8 -2.86 15.05 12.41
CA THR A 8 -3.40 13.68 12.42
C THR A 8 -3.06 12.86 11.18
N LYS A 9 -2.56 13.50 10.10
CA LYS A 9 -2.43 12.91 8.75
C LYS A 9 -0.99 12.87 8.23
N ILE A 10 -0.01 12.86 9.12
CA ILE A 10 1.40 12.89 8.70
C ILE A 10 1.84 11.55 8.06
N ASP A 11 1.22 10.45 8.48
CA ASP A 11 1.49 9.10 7.99
C ASP A 11 0.58 8.68 6.82
N ASP A 12 -0.39 9.53 6.45
CA ASP A 12 -1.30 9.23 5.35
C ASP A 12 -0.58 9.37 4.01
N PRO A 13 -0.83 8.46 3.06
CA PRO A 13 -0.25 8.55 1.73
C PRO A 13 -0.68 9.83 1.02
N HIS A 14 0.23 10.44 0.27
CA HIS A 14 -0.02 11.70 -0.43
C HIS A 14 -1.24 11.60 -1.35
N GLN A 15 -2.16 12.55 -1.20
CA GLN A 15 -3.36 12.63 -2.03
C GLN A 15 -3.07 13.47 -3.29
N VAL A 16 -3.33 12.89 -4.45
CA VAL A 16 -3.23 13.55 -5.77
C VAL A 16 -4.65 13.80 -6.28
N LEU A 17 -5.06 15.07 -6.32
CA LEU A 17 -6.45 15.48 -6.57
C LEU A 17 -7.44 14.73 -5.65
N MET A 18 -8.13 13.71 -6.17
CA MET A 18 -9.14 12.93 -5.45
C MET A 18 -8.69 11.50 -5.12
N TRP A 19 -7.49 11.09 -5.55
CA TRP A 19 -6.98 9.73 -5.39
C TRP A 19 -5.73 9.72 -4.51
N SER A 20 -5.49 8.63 -3.78
CA SER A 20 -4.21 8.46 -3.07
C SER A 20 -3.11 8.03 -4.06
N ALA A 21 -1.87 8.44 -3.84
CA ALA A 21 -0.73 8.07 -4.68
C ALA A 21 -0.61 6.54 -4.86
N ASP A 22 -0.87 5.76 -3.80
CA ASP A 22 -0.83 4.29 -3.85
C ASP A 22 -1.93 3.69 -4.73
N GLU A 23 -3.07 4.38 -4.88
CA GLU A 23 -4.15 3.95 -5.77
C GLU A 23 -3.81 4.14 -7.25
N LEU A 24 -2.83 5.00 -7.57
CA LEU A 24 -2.36 5.19 -8.93
C LEU A 24 -1.45 4.06 -9.40
N VAL A 25 -0.77 3.36 -8.48
CA VAL A 25 0.21 2.32 -8.81
C VAL A 25 -0.39 1.21 -9.70
N PRO A 26 -1.56 0.61 -9.38
CA PRO A 26 -2.17 -0.39 -10.25
C PRO A 26 -2.53 0.14 -11.64
N MET A 27 -2.98 1.39 -11.73
CA MET A 27 -3.31 2.02 -13.01
C MET A 27 -2.05 2.23 -13.87
N MET A 28 -0.99 2.75 -13.27
CA MET A 28 0.29 2.99 -13.96
C MET A 28 0.87 1.68 -14.51
N VAL A 29 0.88 0.62 -13.70
CA VAL A 29 1.34 -0.71 -14.12
C VAL A 29 0.54 -1.22 -15.32
N MET A 30 -0.79 -1.12 -15.28
CA MET A 30 -1.65 -1.58 -16.37
C MET A 30 -1.46 -0.75 -17.64
N ILE A 31 -1.29 0.56 -17.53
CA ILE A 31 -0.98 1.42 -18.69
C ILE A 31 0.36 1.03 -19.31
N THR A 32 1.40 0.80 -18.51
CA THR A 32 2.70 0.34 -19.01
C THR A 32 2.57 -0.96 -19.81
N PHE A 33 1.84 -1.95 -19.28
CA PHE A 33 1.55 -3.18 -20.03
C PHE A 33 0.70 -2.91 -21.28
N GLY A 34 -0.28 -2.01 -21.20
CA GLY A 34 -1.11 -1.62 -22.33
C GLY A 34 -0.32 -1.04 -23.49
N VAL A 35 0.73 -0.27 -23.20
CA VAL A 35 1.67 0.24 -24.20
C VAL A 35 2.52 -0.90 -24.77
N MET A 36 3.05 -1.80 -23.93
CA MET A 36 3.85 -2.94 -24.38
C MET A 36 3.10 -3.89 -25.32
N PHE A 37 1.79 -4.05 -25.14
CA PHE A 37 0.94 -4.93 -25.96
C PHE A 37 0.14 -4.19 -27.05
N GLU A 38 0.38 -2.88 -27.25
CA GLU A 38 -0.35 -2.04 -28.22
C GLU A 38 -1.88 -2.02 -28.02
N ARG A 39 -2.35 -2.30 -26.79
CA ARG A 39 -3.76 -2.46 -26.43
C ARG A 39 -4.15 -1.56 -25.26
N VAL A 40 -3.71 -0.30 -25.30
CA VAL A 40 -3.85 0.66 -24.17
C VAL A 40 -5.28 0.77 -23.66
N LEU A 41 -6.29 0.85 -24.54
CA LEU A 41 -7.69 1.01 -24.13
C LEU A 41 -8.21 -0.15 -23.27
N ILE A 42 -7.87 -1.39 -23.62
CA ILE A 42 -8.30 -2.60 -22.88
C ILE A 42 -7.61 -2.62 -21.52
N PHE A 43 -6.31 -2.34 -21.50
CA PHE A 43 -5.54 -2.29 -20.27
C PHE A 43 -5.93 -1.11 -19.37
N MET A 44 -6.40 0.01 -19.93
CA MET A 44 -6.93 1.14 -19.16
C MET A 44 -8.22 0.75 -18.42
N LEU A 45 -9.13 0.04 -19.08
CA LEU A 45 -10.34 -0.49 -18.44
C LEU A 45 -9.99 -1.51 -17.35
N LEU A 46 -9.03 -2.40 -17.61
CA LEU A 46 -8.52 -3.33 -16.60
C LEU A 46 -7.85 -2.62 -15.42
N GLY A 47 -7.06 -1.58 -15.69
CA GLY A 47 -6.44 -0.72 -14.67
C GLY A 47 -7.49 -0.06 -13.79
N TRP A 48 -8.56 0.47 -14.38
CA TRP A 48 -9.65 1.06 -13.62
C TRP A 48 -10.40 0.04 -12.75
N ALA A 49 -10.64 -1.17 -13.27
CA ALA A 49 -11.20 -2.26 -12.48
C ALA A 49 -10.26 -2.66 -11.33
N ALA A 50 -8.95 -2.76 -11.60
CA ALA A 50 -7.93 -3.09 -10.60
C ALA A 50 -7.87 -2.04 -9.48
N VAL A 51 -7.92 -0.75 -9.81
CA VAL A 51 -7.96 0.33 -8.80
C VAL A 51 -9.18 0.22 -7.91
N ARG A 52 -10.36 -0.12 -8.44
CA ARG A 52 -11.55 -0.34 -7.60
C ARG A 52 -11.40 -1.50 -6.64
N VAL A 53 -10.88 -2.63 -7.12
CA VAL A 53 -10.64 -3.81 -6.28
C VAL A 53 -9.61 -3.48 -5.21
N TYR A 54 -8.52 -2.79 -5.58
CA TYR A 54 -7.48 -2.34 -4.65
C TYR A 54 -8.04 -1.40 -3.58
N ARG A 55 -8.82 -0.38 -3.98
CA ARG A 55 -9.49 0.54 -3.05
C ARG A 55 -10.42 -0.20 -2.09
N ARG A 56 -11.23 -1.14 -2.61
CA ARG A 56 -12.13 -1.95 -1.79
C ARG A 56 -11.36 -2.78 -0.76
N TYR A 57 -10.23 -3.36 -1.17
CA TYR A 57 -9.36 -4.14 -0.31
C TYR A 57 -8.69 -3.28 0.77
N LYS A 58 -8.10 -2.13 0.39
CA LYS A 58 -7.46 -1.16 1.30
C LYS A 58 -8.45 -0.67 2.35
N ASN A 59 -9.62 -0.20 1.94
CA ASN A 59 -10.63 0.35 2.87
C ASN A 59 -11.26 -0.69 3.81
N SER A 60 -11.06 -1.99 3.56
CA SER A 60 -11.57 -3.06 4.42
C SER A 60 -10.59 -3.48 5.51
N ARG A 61 -9.34 -3.03 5.45
CA ARG A 61 -8.27 -3.46 6.35
C ARG A 61 -7.62 -2.26 7.05
N PRO A 62 -7.04 -2.46 8.24
CA PRO A 62 -6.30 -1.40 8.92
C PRO A 62 -5.11 -0.91 8.08
N ASP A 63 -4.72 0.33 8.27
CA ASP A 63 -3.52 0.89 7.64
C ASP A 63 -2.28 0.05 8.00
N GLY A 64 -1.37 -0.08 7.04
CA GLY A 64 -0.16 -0.90 7.20
C GLY A 64 -0.37 -2.42 7.15
N PHE A 65 -1.59 -2.93 6.92
CA PHE A 65 -1.84 -4.38 6.84
C PHE A 65 -0.93 -5.10 5.83
N ILE A 66 -0.74 -4.51 4.65
CA ILE A 66 0.10 -5.10 3.58
C ILE A 66 1.57 -5.15 4.03
N LEU A 67 2.06 -4.09 4.67
CA LEU A 67 3.42 -4.05 5.22
C LEU A 67 3.58 -5.10 6.32
N HIS A 68 2.60 -5.25 7.20
CA HIS A 68 2.64 -6.28 8.24
C HIS A 68 2.61 -7.70 7.65
N PHE A 69 1.83 -7.93 6.61
CA PHE A 69 1.83 -9.19 5.87
C PHE A 69 3.21 -9.50 5.27
N PHE A 70 3.84 -8.53 4.59
CA PHE A 70 5.19 -8.70 4.04
C PHE A 70 6.25 -8.94 5.12
N TYR A 71 6.09 -8.31 6.28
CA TYR A 71 6.94 -8.54 7.44
C TYR A 71 6.78 -9.99 7.90
N TRP A 72 5.55 -10.50 8.05
CA TRP A 72 5.31 -11.88 8.49
C TRP A 72 5.81 -12.94 7.50
N VAL A 73 5.77 -12.65 6.20
CA VAL A 73 6.34 -13.50 5.14
C VAL A 73 7.88 -13.47 5.15
N GLY A 74 8.50 -12.48 5.79
CA GLY A 74 9.95 -12.30 5.84
C GLY A 74 10.55 -11.57 4.65
N PHE A 75 9.72 -10.85 3.87
CA PHE A 75 10.14 -10.10 2.69
C PHE A 75 10.62 -8.67 3.00
N LEU A 76 10.27 -8.16 4.19
CA LEU A 76 10.76 -6.86 4.68
C LEU A 76 12.04 -7.07 5.50
N PRO A 77 13.16 -6.41 5.15
CA PRO A 77 14.39 -6.50 5.93
C PRO A 77 14.21 -5.84 7.30
N ASP A 78 14.28 -6.63 8.37
CA ASP A 78 14.29 -6.13 9.73
C ASP A 78 15.69 -5.64 10.12
N LYS A 79 15.90 -4.32 10.07
CA LYS A 79 17.09 -3.67 10.65
C LYS A 79 16.77 -2.94 11.96
N GLY A 80 15.51 -2.93 12.38
CA GLY A 80 15.09 -2.26 13.61
C GLY A 80 15.47 -3.09 14.83
N VAL A 81 16.11 -2.45 15.80
CA VAL A 81 16.52 -3.10 17.07
C VAL A 81 15.31 -3.63 17.86
N THR A 82 14.15 -2.99 17.71
CA THR A 82 12.89 -3.37 18.36
C THR A 82 12.00 -4.29 17.52
N LEU A 83 12.33 -4.50 16.24
CA LEU A 83 11.58 -5.39 15.36
C LEU A 83 12.02 -6.83 15.64
N VAL A 84 11.04 -7.67 15.98
CA VAL A 84 11.32 -9.09 16.19
C VAL A 84 11.63 -9.73 14.85
N ASN A 85 12.55 -10.69 14.84
CA ASN A 85 12.77 -11.50 13.64
C ASN A 85 11.46 -12.23 13.25
N PRO A 86 10.95 -12.05 12.01
CA PRO A 86 9.67 -12.60 11.59
C PRO A 86 9.61 -14.15 11.59
N TYR A 87 10.76 -14.83 11.54
CA TYR A 87 10.85 -16.28 11.61
C TYR A 87 10.78 -16.82 13.05
N LYS A 88 10.96 -15.97 14.08
CA LYS A 88 10.79 -16.38 15.49
C LYS A 88 9.31 -16.38 15.86
N ARG A 89 8.69 -17.56 15.83
CA ARG A 89 7.26 -17.76 16.17
C ARG A 89 6.98 -18.09 17.62
N ARG A 90 8.02 -18.32 18.43
CA ARG A 90 7.89 -18.70 19.85
C ARG A 90 8.76 -17.78 20.70
N PHE A 91 8.13 -17.10 21.64
CA PHE A 91 8.81 -16.37 22.71
C PHE A 91 8.81 -17.28 23.94
N LEU A 92 10.00 -17.60 24.46
CA LEU A 92 10.13 -18.29 25.73
C LEU A 92 10.12 -17.22 26.84
N PRO A 93 9.43 -17.48 27.97
CA PRO A 93 9.45 -16.59 29.14
C PRO A 93 10.84 -16.52 29.79
#